data_AF-A0A955YBM6-F1
#
_entry.id   AF-A0A955YBM6-F1
#
_cell.length_a   1.000
_cell.length_b   1.000
_cell.length_c   1.000
_cell.angle_alpha   90.00
_cell.angle_beta   90.00
_cell.angle_gamma   90.00
#
_symmetry.space_group_name_H-M   'P 1'
#
loop_
_entity.id
_entity.type
_entity.pdbx_description
1 polymer ?
#
loop_
_entity_poly.entity_id
_entity_poly.type
_entity_poly.pdbx_seq_one_letter_code
_entity_poly.pdbx_strand_id
1 'polypeptide(L)'
;PHVAGAAAVLLSRGVPAARVRDTLLESARGSGTWDEKYGHGQLDLAAALGQTTRSSSSPVPFLLGGIFAFLLAQMAGTSAAFRAKSTLAGALAGGGLFFLGALGLPDLMVVRLLSTGLVHWPEILFGGGWMHFPLWLSAALPMGLAFTLGAYHKTRPVALGVAAAFAATLFHGAATGALAPWWMPVMLGQAWLAMNATFSVLLGMGMAGTEILEQMERRR
;
A
#
# COMPACT_ATOMS: atom_id res chain seq x y z
N PRO A 1 -11.09 -27.20 -15.49
CA PRO A 1 -11.80 -26.13 -14.72
C PRO A 1 -10.90 -25.41 -13.71
N HIS A 2 -10.14 -26.13 -12.86
CA HIS A 2 -9.30 -25.52 -11.81
C HIS A 2 -8.25 -24.52 -12.34
N VAL A 3 -7.53 -24.87 -13.42
CA VAL A 3 -6.52 -23.97 -14.04
C VAL A 3 -7.16 -22.71 -14.61
N ALA A 4 -8.32 -22.83 -15.25
CA ALA A 4 -9.07 -21.67 -15.75
C ALA A 4 -9.58 -20.77 -14.61
N GLY A 5 -10.01 -21.37 -13.49
CA GLY A 5 -10.36 -20.63 -12.27
C GLY A 5 -9.17 -19.88 -11.68
N ALA A 6 -8.01 -20.52 -11.58
CA ALA A 6 -6.77 -19.87 -11.14
C ALA A 6 -6.33 -18.74 -12.08
N ALA A 7 -6.45 -18.94 -13.40
CA ALA A 7 -6.19 -17.90 -14.39
C ALA A 7 -7.15 -16.70 -14.22
N ALA A 8 -8.45 -16.95 -14.01
CA ALA A 8 -9.42 -15.89 -13.73
C ALA A 8 -9.10 -15.12 -12.45
N VAL A 9 -8.64 -15.81 -11.40
CA VAL A 9 -8.17 -15.17 -10.17
C VAL A 9 -6.96 -14.26 -10.45
N LEU A 10 -5.95 -14.73 -11.19
CA LEU A 10 -4.78 -13.92 -11.55
C LEU A 10 -5.16 -12.70 -12.42
N LEU A 11 -6.04 -12.88 -13.41
CA LEU A 11 -6.57 -11.78 -14.21
C LEU A 11 -7.30 -10.74 -13.36
N SER A 12 -8.12 -11.19 -12.39
CA SER A 12 -8.82 -10.30 -11.46
C SER A 12 -7.86 -9.51 -10.55
N ARG A 13 -6.65 -10.03 -10.32
CA ARG A 13 -5.55 -9.35 -9.61
C ARG A 13 -4.73 -8.42 -10.52
N GLY A 14 -5.15 -8.20 -11.76
CA GLY A 14 -4.48 -7.29 -12.70
C GLY A 14 -3.26 -7.89 -13.38
N VAL A 15 -3.04 -9.21 -13.29
CA VAL A 15 -1.98 -9.88 -14.04
C VAL A 15 -2.34 -9.82 -15.53
N PRO A 16 -1.47 -9.31 -16.41
CA PRO A 16 -1.74 -9.28 -17.84
C PRO A 16 -1.98 -10.69 -18.38
N ALA A 17 -2.97 -10.88 -19.25
CA ALA A 17 -3.32 -12.19 -19.80
C ALA A 17 -2.12 -12.94 -20.41
N ALA A 18 -1.19 -12.20 -21.02
CA ALA A 18 0.06 -12.76 -21.55
C ALA A 18 0.96 -13.40 -20.47
N ARG A 19 0.97 -12.86 -19.24
CA ARG A 19 1.78 -13.36 -18.11
C ARG A 19 1.08 -14.40 -17.25
N VAL A 20 -0.24 -14.55 -17.37
CA VAL A 20 -1.01 -15.49 -16.54
C VAL A 20 -0.54 -16.92 -16.76
N ARG A 21 -0.31 -17.32 -18.02
CA ARG A 21 0.22 -18.65 -18.34
C ARG A 21 1.55 -18.88 -17.63
N ASP A 22 2.52 -18.00 -17.83
CA ASP A 22 3.88 -18.17 -17.33
C ASP A 22 3.89 -18.19 -15.79
N THR A 23 3.12 -17.30 -15.16
CA THR A 23 2.96 -17.29 -13.69
C THR A 23 2.41 -18.62 -13.17
N LEU A 24 1.44 -19.22 -13.85
CA LEU A 24 0.86 -20.52 -13.44
C LEU A 24 1.85 -21.68 -13.66
N LEU A 25 2.69 -21.61 -14.69
CA LEU A 25 3.68 -22.64 -14.97
C LEU A 25 4.88 -22.54 -14.02
N GLU A 26 5.38 -21.34 -13.75
CA GLU A 26 6.52 -21.07 -12.86
C GLU A 26 6.20 -21.30 -11.37
N SER A 27 4.92 -21.21 -11.00
CA SER A 27 4.47 -21.43 -9.63
C SER A 27 4.04 -22.86 -9.33
N ALA A 28 3.96 -23.73 -10.34
CA ALA A 28 3.52 -25.10 -10.16
C ALA A 28 4.43 -25.89 -9.21
N ARG A 29 3.83 -26.74 -8.35
CA ARG A 29 4.55 -27.68 -7.48
C ARG A 29 4.99 -28.90 -8.29
N GLY A 30 6.30 -29.08 -8.43
CA GLY A 30 6.92 -30.21 -9.16
C GLY A 30 8.45 -30.13 -9.15
N SER A 31 9.11 -30.97 -9.96
CA SER A 31 10.57 -31.03 -10.06
C SER A 31 11.23 -29.83 -10.76
N GLY A 32 10.46 -28.80 -11.12
CA GLY A 32 10.92 -27.64 -11.89
C GLY A 32 11.19 -27.93 -13.37
N THR A 33 11.11 -29.19 -13.79
CA THR A 33 11.27 -29.66 -15.16
C THR A 33 9.95 -30.19 -15.68
N TRP A 34 9.70 -30.02 -16.98
CA TRP A 34 8.52 -30.56 -17.64
C TRP A 34 8.55 -32.10 -17.62
N ASP A 35 7.44 -32.71 -17.21
CA ASP A 35 7.19 -34.15 -17.16
C ASP A 35 6.08 -34.52 -18.16
N GLU A 36 6.21 -35.61 -18.89
CA GLU A 36 5.25 -36.05 -19.91
C GLU A 36 3.88 -36.44 -19.33
N LYS A 37 3.83 -36.88 -18.07
CA LYS A 37 2.62 -37.29 -17.35
C LYS A 37 1.93 -36.13 -16.62
N TYR A 38 2.70 -35.18 -16.09
CA TYR A 38 2.18 -34.11 -15.22
C TYR A 38 2.48 -32.68 -15.69
N GLY A 39 3.13 -32.51 -16.84
CA GLY A 39 3.55 -31.22 -17.36
C GLY A 39 4.49 -30.51 -16.40
N HIS A 40 4.19 -29.26 -16.06
CA HIS A 40 4.97 -28.47 -15.09
C HIS A 40 4.66 -28.79 -13.61
N GLY A 41 3.77 -29.75 -13.35
CA GLY A 41 3.39 -30.16 -12.00
C GLY A 41 1.99 -29.69 -11.57
N GLN A 42 1.74 -29.73 -10.27
CA GLN A 42 0.44 -29.37 -9.70
C GLN A 42 0.28 -27.85 -9.61
N LEU A 43 -0.87 -27.35 -10.04
CA LEU A 43 -1.27 -25.95 -9.89
C LEU A 43 -1.16 -25.52 -8.42
N ASP A 44 -0.31 -24.54 -8.14
CA ASP A 44 -0.22 -23.87 -6.83
C ASP A 44 -0.61 -22.40 -6.98
N LEU A 45 -1.90 -22.13 -6.81
CA LEU A 45 -2.45 -20.78 -6.88
C LEU A 45 -1.87 -19.87 -5.78
N ALA A 46 -1.49 -20.41 -4.62
CA ALA A 46 -0.90 -19.60 -3.55
C ALA A 46 0.51 -19.13 -3.93
N ALA A 47 1.31 -20.01 -4.54
CA ALA A 47 2.61 -19.64 -5.10
C ALA A 47 2.47 -18.66 -6.28
N ALA A 48 1.49 -18.86 -7.17
CA ALA A 48 1.20 -17.96 -8.28
C ALA A 48 0.85 -16.55 -7.80
N LEU A 49 -0.03 -16.46 -6.80
CA LEU A 49 -0.40 -15.20 -6.17
C LEU A 49 0.81 -14.55 -5.47
N GLY A 50 1.64 -15.34 -4.80
CA GLY A 50 2.89 -14.88 -4.18
C GLY A 50 3.91 -14.33 -5.18
N GLN A 51 4.01 -14.88 -6.39
CA GLN A 51 4.85 -14.34 -7.46
C GLN A 51 4.29 -13.02 -8.02
N THR A 52 2.98 -12.88 -8.07
CA THR A 52 2.35 -11.63 -8.53
C THR A 52 2.46 -10.50 -7.50
N THR A 53 2.45 -10.82 -6.21
CA THR A 53 2.76 -9.84 -5.16
C THR A 53 4.25 -9.53 -5.09
N ARG A 54 5.16 -10.45 -5.44
CA ARG A 54 6.59 -10.10 -5.68
C ARG A 54 6.78 -9.14 -6.85
N SER A 55 5.86 -9.14 -7.83
CA SER A 55 5.86 -8.20 -8.95
C SER A 55 5.14 -6.88 -8.62
N SER A 56 4.75 -6.62 -7.36
CA SER A 56 4.02 -5.40 -6.94
C SER A 56 4.90 -4.15 -6.85
N SER A 57 5.89 -4.02 -7.73
CA SER A 57 6.64 -2.79 -8.02
C SER A 57 5.78 -1.77 -8.76
N SER A 58 4.50 -1.65 -8.41
CA SER A 58 3.59 -0.73 -9.06
C SER A 58 3.89 0.69 -8.59
N PRO A 59 4.10 1.67 -9.48
CA PRO A 59 4.23 3.06 -9.10
C PRO A 59 2.91 3.65 -8.59
N VAL A 60 1.77 2.96 -8.76
CA VAL A 60 0.44 3.51 -8.47
C VAL A 60 0.27 3.91 -7.00
N PRO A 61 0.56 3.07 -5.99
CA PRO A 61 0.43 3.47 -4.59
C PRO A 61 1.38 4.59 -4.18
N PHE A 62 2.57 4.63 -4.80
CA PHE A 62 3.55 5.71 -4.61
C PHE A 62 3.00 7.05 -5.12
N LEU A 63 2.47 7.06 -6.34
CA LEU A 63 1.87 8.25 -6.94
C LEU A 63 0.61 8.69 -6.19
N LEU A 64 -0.29 7.76 -5.84
CA LEU A 64 -1.50 8.06 -5.09
C LEU A 64 -1.16 8.68 -3.73
N GLY A 65 -0.26 8.07 -2.95
CA GLY A 65 0.15 8.60 -1.65
C GLY A 65 0.78 9.99 -1.76
N GLY A 66 1.66 10.19 -2.76
CA GLY A 66 2.32 11.47 -2.99
C GLY A 66 1.37 12.59 -3.42
N ILE A 67 0.52 12.33 -4.43
CA ILE A 67 -0.48 13.28 -4.93
C ILE A 67 -1.47 13.64 -3.83
N PHE A 68 -1.95 12.66 -3.07
CA PHE A 68 -2.91 12.91 -2.01
C PHE A 68 -2.30 13.76 -0.88
N ALA A 69 -1.07 13.46 -0.47
CA ALA A 69 -0.34 14.29 0.51
C ALA A 69 -0.05 15.70 0.00
N PHE A 70 0.28 15.85 -1.29
CA PHE A 70 0.44 17.14 -1.94
C PHE A 70 -0.85 17.96 -1.88
N LEU A 71 -1.98 17.36 -2.27
CA LEU A 71 -3.28 18.04 -2.31
C LEU A 71 -3.71 18.51 -0.92
N LEU A 72 -3.57 17.68 0.13
CA LEU A 72 -3.90 18.10 1.50
C LEU A 72 -3.02 19.26 1.96
N ALA A 73 -1.71 19.18 1.75
CA ALA A 73 -0.78 20.24 2.12
C ALA A 73 -1.01 21.54 1.30
N GLN A 74 -1.42 21.39 0.02
CA GLN A 74 -1.79 22.48 -0.88
C GLN A 74 -3.08 23.18 -0.44
N MET A 75 -4.14 22.42 -0.14
CA MET A 75 -5.43 22.95 0.31
C MET A 75 -5.30 23.70 1.64
N ALA A 76 -4.41 23.24 2.51
CA ALA A 76 -4.09 23.92 3.75
C ALA A 76 -3.27 25.22 3.55
N GLY A 77 -2.71 25.49 2.36
CA GLY A 77 -1.92 26.70 2.13
C GLY A 77 -0.55 26.69 2.84
N THR A 78 0.02 25.50 3.03
CA THR A 78 1.34 25.34 3.68
C THR A 78 2.51 25.76 2.78
N SER A 79 3.69 25.93 3.37
CA SER A 79 4.90 26.32 2.65
C SER A 79 5.34 25.28 1.60
N ALA A 80 6.08 25.73 0.57
CA ALA A 80 6.58 24.84 -0.49
C ALA A 80 7.46 23.70 0.07
N ALA A 81 8.30 23.98 1.06
CA ALA A 81 9.16 22.98 1.69
C ALA A 81 8.33 21.95 2.48
N PHE A 82 7.27 22.37 3.16
CA PHE A 82 6.38 21.46 3.86
C PHE A 82 5.64 20.55 2.87
N ARG A 83 5.05 21.12 1.81
CA ARG A 83 4.40 20.36 0.72
C ARG A 83 5.35 19.32 0.11
N ALA A 84 6.57 19.71 -0.25
CA ALA A 84 7.54 18.79 -0.84
C ALA A 84 7.89 17.61 0.10
N LYS A 85 8.14 17.91 1.39
CA LYS A 85 8.43 16.88 2.38
C LYS A 85 7.24 15.95 2.62
N SER A 86 6.03 16.49 2.70
CA SER A 86 4.83 15.69 2.93
C SER A 86 4.46 14.84 1.72
N THR A 87 4.62 15.37 0.50
CA THR A 87 4.48 14.62 -0.75
C THR A 87 5.47 13.46 -0.82
N LEU A 88 6.75 13.70 -0.52
CA LEU A 88 7.75 12.64 -0.51
C LEU A 88 7.43 11.57 0.54
N ALA A 89 7.09 11.98 1.76
CA ALA A 89 6.71 11.07 2.83
C ALA A 89 5.46 10.24 2.46
N GLY A 90 4.44 10.87 1.85
CA GLY A 90 3.24 10.18 1.40
C GLY A 90 3.50 9.21 0.25
N ALA A 91 4.39 9.56 -0.68
CA ALA A 91 4.76 8.66 -1.76
C ALA A 91 5.48 7.41 -1.23
N LEU A 92 6.47 7.61 -0.35
CA LEU A 92 7.21 6.51 0.29
C LEU A 92 6.32 5.66 1.19
N ALA A 93 5.43 6.26 1.98
CA ALA A 93 4.50 5.51 2.81
C ALA A 93 3.46 4.74 1.98
N GLY A 94 3.05 5.28 0.83
CA GLY A 94 2.05 4.67 -0.05
C GLY A 94 2.60 3.50 -0.87
N GLY A 95 3.76 3.66 -1.50
CA GLY A 95 4.31 2.67 -2.43
C GLY A 95 5.75 2.23 -2.18
N GLY A 96 6.42 2.74 -1.14
CA GLY A 96 7.82 2.45 -0.90
C GLY A 96 8.74 2.94 -2.03
N LEU A 97 9.95 2.39 -2.07
CA LEU A 97 10.91 2.56 -3.14
C LEU A 97 10.63 1.50 -4.23
N PHE A 98 9.47 1.61 -4.88
CA PHE A 98 8.97 0.61 -5.84
C PHE A 98 9.99 0.23 -6.94
N PHE A 99 10.92 1.13 -7.27
CA PHE A 99 11.96 0.93 -8.27
C PHE A 99 13.12 0.02 -7.81
N LEU A 100 13.24 -0.31 -6.51
CA LEU A 100 14.33 -1.18 -6.01
C LEU A 100 14.33 -2.56 -6.67
N GLY A 101 13.15 -3.10 -7.02
CA GLY A 101 13.06 -4.38 -7.73
C GLY A 101 13.67 -4.33 -9.13
N ALA A 102 13.66 -3.16 -9.79
CA ALA A 102 14.25 -2.99 -11.12
C ALA A 102 15.78 -2.93 -11.10
N LEU A 103 16.38 -2.72 -9.92
CA LEU A 103 17.84 -2.66 -9.75
C LEU A 103 18.50 -4.05 -9.66
N GLY A 104 17.71 -5.13 -9.74
CA GLY A 104 18.24 -6.50 -9.64
C GLY A 104 18.83 -6.82 -8.26
N LEU A 105 18.39 -6.12 -7.22
CA LEU A 105 18.86 -6.35 -5.85
C LEU A 105 18.43 -7.75 -5.37
N PRO A 106 19.22 -8.40 -4.49
CA PRO A 106 18.86 -9.68 -3.91
C PRO A 106 17.51 -9.61 -3.18
N ASP A 107 16.73 -10.70 -3.20
CA ASP A 107 15.41 -10.81 -2.55
C ASP A 107 15.53 -10.93 -1.02
N LEU A 108 16.02 -9.86 -0.40
CA LEU A 108 16.12 -9.73 1.05
C LEU A 108 14.84 -9.13 1.60
N MET A 109 14.42 -9.58 2.79
CA MET A 109 13.24 -9.05 3.48
C MET A 109 13.27 -7.52 3.62
N VAL A 110 14.45 -6.93 3.87
CA VAL A 110 14.62 -5.48 3.97
C VAL A 110 14.38 -4.79 2.62
N VAL A 111 14.86 -5.36 1.52
CA VAL A 111 14.62 -4.83 0.17
C VAL A 111 13.14 -4.88 -0.15
N ARG A 112 12.46 -5.99 0.18
CA ARG A 112 11.01 -6.12 0.03
C ARG A 112 10.27 -5.05 0.84
N LEU A 113 10.57 -4.91 2.13
CA LEU A 113 9.95 -3.89 2.99
C LEU A 113 10.14 -2.47 2.44
N LEU A 114 11.36 -2.14 2.03
CA LEU A 114 11.66 -0.82 1.47
C LEU A 114 10.99 -0.61 0.11
N SER A 115 10.84 -1.67 -0.70
CA SER A 115 10.19 -1.60 -2.01
C SER A 115 8.67 -1.47 -1.95
N THR A 116 8.08 -1.68 -0.77
CA THR A 116 6.63 -1.71 -0.59
C THR A 116 6.18 -0.62 0.39
N GLY A 117 4.99 -0.06 0.15
CA GLY A 117 4.40 0.93 1.05
C GLY A 117 4.10 0.36 2.44
N LEU A 118 4.11 1.26 3.44
CA LEU A 118 3.91 0.94 4.86
C LEU A 118 2.61 0.16 5.11
N VAL A 119 1.55 0.43 4.35
CA VAL A 119 0.27 -0.26 4.47
C VAL A 119 0.38 -1.76 4.19
N HIS A 120 1.34 -2.21 3.37
CA HIS A 120 1.49 -3.62 2.98
C HIS A 120 2.60 -4.34 3.76
N TRP A 121 3.31 -3.66 4.67
CA TRP A 121 4.37 -4.28 5.47
C TRP A 121 3.95 -5.54 6.24
N PRO A 122 2.72 -5.66 6.80
CA PRO A 122 2.31 -6.89 7.48
C PRO A 122 2.30 -8.10 6.57
N GLU A 123 2.04 -7.91 5.28
CA GLU A 123 2.07 -8.98 4.29
C GLU A 123 3.45 -9.65 4.26
N ILE A 124 4.50 -8.84 4.37
CA ILE A 124 5.89 -9.26 4.32
C ILE A 124 6.34 -9.81 5.68
N LEU A 125 5.99 -9.13 6.78
CA LEU A 125 6.45 -9.45 8.13
C LEU A 125 5.74 -10.65 8.75
N PHE A 126 4.43 -10.75 8.55
CA PHE A 126 3.57 -11.70 9.24
C PHE A 126 2.83 -12.63 8.27
N GLY A 127 2.90 -12.36 6.96
CA GLY A 127 2.33 -13.18 5.90
C GLY A 127 1.09 -12.54 5.24
N GLY A 128 0.73 -13.07 4.07
CA GLY A 128 -0.31 -12.54 3.16
C GLY A 128 -1.63 -12.15 3.81
N GLY A 129 -2.04 -12.91 4.82
CA GLY A 129 -3.27 -12.68 5.54
C GLY A 129 -3.30 -11.36 6.33
N TRP A 130 -2.20 -11.00 6.99
CA TRP A 130 -2.18 -9.93 7.98
C TRP A 130 -2.50 -8.54 7.43
N MET A 131 -2.35 -8.33 6.12
CA MET A 131 -2.77 -7.12 5.44
C MET A 131 -4.27 -6.84 5.58
N HIS A 132 -5.07 -7.88 5.79
CA HIS A 132 -6.52 -7.79 5.98
C HIS A 132 -6.93 -7.65 7.45
N PHE A 133 -5.98 -7.55 8.38
CA PHE A 133 -6.30 -7.36 9.79
C PHE A 133 -7.00 -6.00 10.01
N PRO A 134 -8.22 -5.95 10.60
CA PRO A 134 -9.00 -4.73 10.68
C PRO A 134 -8.30 -3.54 11.35
N LEU A 135 -7.46 -3.79 12.36
CA LEU A 135 -6.70 -2.74 13.04
C LEU A 135 -5.60 -2.15 12.14
N TRP A 136 -5.02 -2.96 11.25
CA TRP A 136 -4.03 -2.48 10.29
C TRP A 136 -4.68 -1.62 9.19
N LEU A 137 -5.88 -2.02 8.78
CA LEU A 137 -6.74 -1.27 7.84
C LEU A 137 -7.57 -0.19 8.55
N SER A 138 -7.10 0.31 9.70
CA SER A 138 -7.77 1.37 10.46
C SER A 138 -6.94 2.64 10.51
N ALA A 139 -7.57 3.73 10.94
CA ALA A 139 -6.89 4.99 11.22
C ALA A 139 -6.03 4.94 12.50
N ALA A 140 -5.98 3.82 13.24
CA ALA A 140 -5.23 3.73 14.49
C ALA A 140 -3.71 3.94 14.29
N LEU A 141 -3.14 3.37 13.23
CA LEU A 141 -1.72 3.56 12.90
C LEU A 141 -1.39 5.01 12.53
N PRO A 142 -2.06 5.64 11.55
CA PRO A 142 -1.78 7.05 11.25
C PRO A 142 -2.11 7.95 12.43
N MET A 143 -3.08 7.60 13.29
CA MET A 143 -3.35 8.32 14.53
C MET A 143 -2.17 8.24 15.50
N GLY A 144 -1.67 7.03 15.80
CA GLY A 144 -0.50 6.85 16.65
C GLY A 144 0.71 7.61 16.13
N LEU A 145 0.99 7.50 14.82
CA LEU A 145 2.08 8.23 14.18
C LEU A 145 1.87 9.74 14.20
N ALA A 146 0.65 10.22 14.00
CA ALA A 146 0.32 11.64 14.09
C ALA A 146 0.53 12.17 15.51
N PHE A 147 0.19 11.41 16.55
CA PHE A 147 0.48 11.80 17.93
C PHE A 147 1.98 11.81 18.23
N THR A 148 2.73 10.79 17.80
CA THR A 148 4.17 10.70 18.11
C THR A 148 5.01 11.68 17.29
N LEU A 149 4.73 11.79 15.98
CA LEU A 149 5.48 12.62 15.05
C LEU A 149 4.90 14.03 14.90
N GLY A 150 3.61 14.24 15.18
CA GLY A 150 3.00 15.58 15.12
C GLY A 150 3.43 16.50 16.25
N ALA A 151 3.88 15.94 17.38
CA ALA A 151 4.40 16.68 18.51
C ALA A 151 5.61 17.57 18.17
N TYR A 152 6.44 17.14 17.21
CA TYR A 152 7.61 17.90 16.76
C TYR A 152 7.37 18.56 15.40
N HIS A 153 7.54 19.88 15.33
CA HIS A 153 7.31 20.68 14.11
C HIS A 153 8.05 20.13 12.88
N LYS A 154 9.27 19.60 13.04
CA LYS A 154 10.08 19.06 11.93
C LYS A 154 9.52 17.78 11.33
N THR A 155 8.76 16.99 12.10
CA THR A 155 8.24 15.68 11.69
C THR A 155 6.76 15.71 11.29
N ARG A 156 6.04 16.82 11.54
CA ARG A 156 4.68 17.05 11.02
C ARG A 156 4.48 16.78 9.52
N PRO A 157 5.37 17.19 8.59
CA PRO A 157 5.16 16.86 7.18
C PRO A 157 5.22 15.35 6.92
N VAL A 158 6.05 14.62 7.69
CA VAL A 158 6.11 13.15 7.61
C VAL A 158 4.81 12.54 8.13
N ALA A 159 4.32 13.00 9.27
CA ALA A 159 3.05 12.56 9.84
C ALA A 159 1.87 12.77 8.87
N LEU A 160 1.78 13.96 8.25
CA LEU A 160 0.79 14.25 7.21
C LEU A 160 0.94 13.30 6.03
N GLY A 161 2.16 13.15 5.50
CA GLY A 161 2.43 12.27 4.37
C GLY A 161 1.97 10.84 4.64
N VAL A 162 2.30 10.28 5.80
CA VAL A 162 1.87 8.93 6.19
C VAL A 162 0.34 8.85 6.31
N ALA A 163 -0.30 9.81 6.99
CA ALA A 163 -1.75 9.84 7.11
C ALA A 163 -2.45 9.93 5.75
N ALA A 164 -1.92 10.75 4.83
CA ALA A 164 -2.42 10.87 3.47
C ALA A 164 -2.23 9.60 2.65
N ALA A 165 -1.10 8.91 2.80
CA ALA A 165 -0.85 7.63 2.15
C ALA A 165 -1.86 6.57 2.59
N PHE A 166 -2.08 6.43 3.90
CA PHE A 166 -3.11 5.55 4.44
C PHE A 166 -4.50 5.92 3.91
N ALA A 167 -4.86 7.20 3.91
CA ALA A 167 -6.14 7.65 3.36
C ALA A 167 -6.30 7.25 1.87
N ALA A 168 -5.29 7.50 1.06
CA ALA A 168 -5.30 7.16 -0.37
C ALA A 168 -5.44 5.65 -0.60
N THR A 169 -4.67 4.84 0.12
CA THR A 169 -4.72 3.37 0.01
C THR A 169 -6.07 2.82 0.49
N LEU A 170 -6.61 3.33 1.60
CA LEU A 170 -7.90 2.89 2.13
C LEU A 170 -9.07 3.30 1.24
N PHE A 171 -9.07 4.53 0.70
CA PHE A 171 -10.08 4.95 -0.28
C PHE A 171 -10.01 4.12 -1.57
N HIS A 172 -8.79 3.88 -2.08
CA HIS A 172 -8.61 3.03 -3.24
C HIS A 172 -9.10 1.60 -2.99
N GLY A 173 -8.79 1.03 -1.82
CA GLY A 173 -9.28 -0.29 -1.41
C GLY A 173 -10.79 -0.35 -1.26
N ALA A 174 -11.41 0.69 -0.69
CA ALA A 174 -12.86 0.81 -0.59
C ALA A 174 -13.53 0.88 -1.97
N ALA A 175 -12.97 1.68 -2.89
CA ALA A 175 -13.52 1.88 -4.22
C ALA A 175 -13.38 0.65 -5.13
N THR A 176 -12.27 -0.08 -5.02
CA THR A 176 -11.98 -1.23 -5.89
C THR A 176 -12.40 -2.57 -5.29
N GLY A 177 -12.62 -2.63 -3.98
CA GLY A 177 -12.77 -3.90 -3.26
C GLY A 177 -11.46 -4.70 -3.17
N ALA A 178 -10.31 -4.10 -3.53
CA ALA A 178 -9.01 -4.77 -3.43
C ALA A 178 -8.59 -5.05 -1.98
N LEU A 179 -9.13 -4.28 -1.03
CA LEU A 179 -8.95 -4.48 0.40
C LEU A 179 -10.27 -4.88 1.04
N ALA A 180 -10.22 -5.88 1.91
CA ALA A 180 -11.35 -6.32 2.71
C ALA A 180 -10.85 -6.74 4.10
N PRO A 181 -11.33 -6.11 5.19
CA PRO A 181 -11.01 -6.55 6.54
C PRO A 181 -11.50 -7.98 6.79
N TRP A 182 -10.73 -8.75 7.55
CA TRP A 182 -11.15 -10.08 7.99
C TRP A 182 -12.48 -9.99 8.75
N TRP A 183 -13.40 -10.88 8.38
CA TRP A 183 -14.74 -11.05 8.98
C TRP A 183 -15.79 -9.99 8.64
N MET A 184 -15.49 -9.01 7.80
CA MET A 184 -16.50 -8.05 7.36
C MET A 184 -17.11 -8.46 6.01
N PRO A 185 -18.46 -8.44 5.88
CA PRO A 185 -19.10 -8.50 4.57
C PRO A 185 -18.61 -7.36 3.68
N VAL A 186 -18.59 -7.57 2.36
CA VAL A 186 -17.99 -6.63 1.38
C VAL A 186 -18.47 -5.18 1.58
N MET A 187 -19.78 -4.95 1.67
CA MET A 187 -20.32 -3.60 1.84
C MET A 187 -19.89 -2.95 3.17
N LEU A 188 -19.87 -3.72 4.26
CA LEU A 188 -19.42 -3.23 5.56
C LEU A 188 -17.91 -2.96 5.57
N GLY A 189 -17.13 -3.80 4.91
CA GLY A 189 -15.69 -3.63 4.73
C GLY A 189 -15.36 -2.35 3.94
N GLN A 190 -16.08 -2.09 2.84
CA GLN A 190 -15.90 -0.86 2.06
C GLN A 190 -16.26 0.39 2.88
N ALA A 191 -17.38 0.36 3.61
CA ALA A 191 -17.78 1.45 4.49
C ALA A 191 -16.75 1.69 5.62
N TRP A 192 -16.24 0.62 6.22
CA TRP A 192 -15.19 0.66 7.23
C TRP A 192 -13.91 1.33 6.70
N LEU A 193 -13.45 0.90 5.53
CA LEU A 193 -12.26 1.47 4.88
C LEU A 193 -12.45 2.95 4.57
N ALA A 194 -13.60 3.33 4.00
CA ALA A 194 -13.90 4.72 3.67
C ALA A 194 -13.93 5.60 4.94
N MET A 195 -14.55 5.12 6.02
CA MET A 195 -14.58 5.83 7.30
C MET A 195 -13.17 6.04 7.87
N ASN A 196 -12.33 5.00 7.89
CA ASN A 196 -10.95 5.10 8.37
C ASN A 196 -10.06 5.95 7.47
N ALA A 197 -10.30 5.92 6.16
CA ALA A 197 -9.65 6.83 5.21
C ALA A 197 -9.97 8.29 5.56
N THR A 198 -11.25 8.61 5.79
CA THR A 198 -11.70 9.95 6.22
C THR A 198 -11.03 10.40 7.51
N PHE A 199 -10.95 9.54 8.54
CA PHE A 199 -10.22 9.87 9.77
C PHE A 199 -8.74 10.18 9.49
N SER A 200 -8.10 9.43 8.60
CA SER A 200 -6.72 9.67 8.20
C SER A 200 -6.55 11.01 7.46
N VAL A 201 -7.53 11.41 6.64
CA VAL A 201 -7.57 12.76 6.04
C VAL A 201 -7.64 13.84 7.12
N LEU A 202 -8.56 13.70 8.09
CA LEU A 202 -8.73 14.67 9.17
C LEU A 202 -7.45 14.82 9.99
N LEU A 203 -6.74 13.72 10.28
CA LEU A 203 -5.44 13.75 10.93
C LEU A 203 -4.41 14.53 10.11
N GLY A 204 -4.31 14.26 8.80
CA GLY A 204 -3.40 14.97 7.89
C GLY A 204 -3.69 16.48 7.83
N MET A 205 -4.97 16.85 7.75
CA MET A 205 -5.41 18.26 7.80
C MET A 205 -5.10 18.91 9.15
N GLY A 206 -5.24 18.19 10.26
CA GLY A 206 -4.84 18.66 11.58
C GLY A 206 -3.35 19.00 11.65
N MET A 207 -2.48 18.12 11.12
CA MET A 207 -1.04 18.38 11.06
C MET A 207 -0.72 19.63 10.23
N ALA A 208 -1.38 19.80 9.07
CA ALA A 208 -1.20 21.00 8.25
C ALA A 208 -1.69 22.28 8.98
N GLY A 209 -2.82 22.20 9.68
CA GLY A 209 -3.36 23.31 10.48
C GLY A 209 -2.39 23.78 11.57
N THR A 210 -1.80 22.86 12.31
CA THR A 210 -0.81 23.20 13.36
C THR A 210 0.44 23.88 12.79
N GLU A 211 0.89 23.49 11.60
CA GLU A 211 2.01 24.13 10.91
C GLU A 211 1.70 25.58 10.52
N ILE A 212 0.49 25.86 10.06
CA ILE A 212 0.07 27.23 9.69
C ILE A 212 0.06 28.14 10.91
N LEU A 213 -0.50 27.67 12.03
CA LEU A 213 -0.54 28.44 13.28
C LEU A 213 0.87 28.84 13.73
N GLU A 214 1.81 27.90 13.70
CA GLU A 214 3.20 28.17 14.08
C GLU A 214 3.89 29.14 13.10
N GLN A 215 3.60 29.04 11.79
CA GLN A 215 4.11 30.00 10.81
C GLN A 215 3.56 31.41 11.03
N MET A 216 2.31 31.54 11.50
CA MET A 216 1.74 32.84 11.88
C MET A 216 2.40 33.40 13.13
N GLU A 217 2.66 32.56 14.14
CA GLU A 217 3.36 32.98 15.37
C GLU A 217 4.77 33.47 15.08
N ARG A 218 5.54 32.80 14.22
CA ARG A 218 6.91 33.21 13.84
C ARG A 218 6.98 34.51 13.04
N ARG A 219 5.86 34.97 12.48
CA ARG A 219 5.77 36.23 11.72
C ARG A 219 5.39 37.43 12.58
N ARG A 220 4.91 37.20 13.80
CA ARG A 220 4.60 38.25 14.79
C ARG A 220 5.86 38.61 15.56
#